data_AF-A0A0R3WUD3-F1
#
_entry.id   AF-A0A0R3WUD3-F1
#
_cell.length_a   1.000
_cell.length_b   1.000
_cell.length_c   1.000
_cell.angle_alpha   90.00
_cell.angle_beta   90.00
_cell.angle_gamma   90.00
#
_symmetry.space_group_name_H-M   'P 1'
#
loop_
_entity.id
_entity.type
_entity.pdbx_description
1 polymer ?
#
loop_
_entity_poly.entity_id
_entity_poly.type
_entity_poly.pdbx_seq_one_letter_code
_entity_poly.pdbx_strand_id
1 'polypeptide(L)'
;MFSDSLLKCWLATLDGATETASDHCVPLWFHLQYVFLQPSSAPIATDLQKDQCKVLLEFMEHGPIGEFHARWRLLAALHSALAIWPGLPDTQRVAARKLVGNVIWFYGQFIPHVDEFLFDQQKPIREAIKNFISIMKWGDYISFWTMKENVDRCKRTIHKHVRTWEGILRQSVKPIFEASVKTSIDVPISDAALSALGTVQMANGQGCAIFQLSTELQKWLSEMGGERELPINIRRLPVLIKRFKSHVSQIARKAPCLSWVQQIRACLGDWMLRVRELSRSTQQLDLEPPSQSALTLVLKEKQGVSQPSKGKFAKIDEVE
;
A
#
# COMPACT_ATOMS: atom_id res chain seq x y z
N MET A 1 27.14 25.70 -18.53
CA MET A 1 27.07 24.81 -19.72
C MET A 1 27.82 23.49 -19.51
N PHE A 2 29.15 23.48 -19.30
CA PHE A 2 29.90 22.22 -19.08
C PHE A 2 29.53 21.53 -17.74
N SER A 3 29.34 22.31 -16.67
CA SER A 3 28.87 21.83 -15.36
C SER A 3 27.47 21.21 -15.42
N ASP A 4 26.58 21.79 -16.23
CA ASP A 4 25.18 21.37 -16.30
C ASP A 4 25.01 20.08 -17.10
N SER A 5 25.75 19.93 -18.21
CA SER A 5 25.81 18.67 -18.96
C SER A 5 26.43 17.54 -18.14
N LEU A 6 27.45 17.87 -17.35
CA LEU A 6 28.12 16.93 -16.46
C LEU A 6 27.18 16.45 -15.34
N LEU A 7 26.47 17.38 -14.68
CA LEU A 7 25.47 17.07 -13.68
C LEU A 7 24.39 16.14 -14.25
N LYS A 8 23.85 16.46 -15.43
CA LYS A 8 22.85 15.60 -16.10
C LYS A 8 23.39 14.18 -16.35
N CYS A 9 24.61 14.06 -16.86
CA CYS A 9 25.24 12.76 -17.09
C CYS A 9 25.37 11.95 -15.79
N TRP A 10 25.77 12.59 -14.68
CA TRP A 10 25.97 11.90 -13.41
C TRP A 10 24.65 11.53 -12.73
N LEU A 11 23.62 12.38 -12.84
CA LEU A 11 22.28 12.00 -12.39
C LEU A 11 21.75 10.81 -13.22
N ALA A 12 22.01 10.78 -14.53
CA ALA A 12 21.67 9.63 -15.37
C ALA A 12 22.43 8.36 -14.96
N THR A 13 23.63 8.43 -14.40
CA THR A 13 24.31 7.23 -13.86
C THR A 13 23.64 6.67 -12.60
N LEU A 14 23.04 7.52 -11.76
CA LEU A 14 22.23 7.06 -10.62
C LEU A 14 20.94 6.41 -11.10
N ASP A 15 20.30 7.01 -12.11
CA ASP A 15 19.09 6.45 -12.72
C ASP A 15 19.40 5.10 -13.41
N GLY A 16 20.52 5.00 -14.13
CA GLY A 16 20.99 3.74 -14.70
C GLY A 16 21.28 2.66 -13.65
N ALA A 17 21.77 3.04 -12.46
CA ALA A 17 21.93 2.10 -11.35
C ALA A 17 20.57 1.61 -10.81
N THR A 18 19.54 2.46 -10.78
CA THR A 18 18.18 2.01 -10.42
C THR A 18 17.60 1.04 -11.44
N GLU A 19 17.79 1.33 -12.74
CA GLU A 19 17.32 0.47 -13.83
C GLU A 19 18.03 -0.90 -13.78
N THR A 20 19.36 -0.90 -13.68
CA THR A 20 20.16 -2.12 -13.56
C THR A 20 19.74 -2.95 -12.35
N ALA A 21 19.50 -2.31 -11.20
CA ALA A 21 19.00 -3.01 -10.02
C ALA A 21 17.64 -3.65 -10.27
N SER A 22 16.74 -2.97 -11.00
CA SER A 22 15.43 -3.50 -11.34
C SER A 22 15.48 -4.68 -12.31
N ASP A 23 16.45 -4.71 -13.23
CA ASP A 23 16.62 -5.77 -14.23
C ASP A 23 17.07 -7.11 -13.63
N HIS A 24 17.70 -7.09 -12.46
CA HIS A 24 18.11 -8.33 -11.78
C HIS A 24 16.94 -9.28 -11.47
N CYS A 25 15.70 -8.78 -11.39
CA CYS A 25 14.54 -9.62 -11.12
C CYS A 25 13.98 -10.32 -12.38
N VAL A 26 14.43 -9.98 -13.59
CA VAL A 26 13.91 -10.53 -14.85
C VAL A 26 13.96 -12.06 -14.91
N PRO A 27 15.06 -12.75 -14.52
CA PRO A 27 15.11 -14.21 -14.53
C PRO A 27 14.08 -14.86 -13.61
N LEU A 28 13.61 -14.16 -12.58
CA LEU A 28 12.60 -14.68 -11.66
C LEU A 28 11.26 -14.95 -12.33
N TRP A 29 11.01 -14.34 -13.49
CA TRP A 29 9.86 -14.68 -14.33
C TRP A 29 9.77 -16.17 -14.62
N PHE A 30 10.90 -16.83 -14.94
CA PHE A 30 10.89 -18.26 -15.26
C PHE A 30 10.50 -19.13 -14.07
N HIS A 31 10.85 -18.71 -12.84
CA HIS A 31 10.38 -19.39 -11.62
C HIS A 31 8.88 -19.22 -11.43
N LEU A 32 8.35 -18.02 -11.67
CA LEU A 32 6.90 -17.77 -11.63
C LEU A 32 6.16 -18.61 -12.68
N GLN A 33 6.70 -18.70 -13.90
CA GLN A 33 6.14 -19.56 -14.94
C GLN A 33 6.15 -21.03 -14.53
N TYR A 34 7.27 -21.51 -13.96
CA TYR A 34 7.38 -22.89 -13.49
C TYR A 34 6.33 -23.22 -12.43
N VAL A 35 6.07 -22.32 -11.49
CA VAL A 35 5.16 -22.54 -10.37
C VAL A 35 3.67 -22.39 -10.76
N PHE A 36 3.35 -21.45 -11.65
CA PHE A 36 1.97 -21.05 -11.93
C PHE A 36 1.45 -21.46 -13.31
N LEU A 37 2.33 -21.68 -14.28
CA LEU A 37 1.96 -21.90 -15.69
C LEU A 37 2.29 -23.32 -16.19
N GLN A 38 2.72 -24.21 -15.31
CA GLN A 38 2.85 -25.63 -15.62
C GLN A 38 1.54 -26.37 -15.32
N PRO A 39 1.03 -27.18 -16.27
CA PRO A 39 -0.16 -28.00 -16.03
C PRO A 39 0.16 -29.08 -15.00
N SER A 40 -0.56 -29.05 -13.88
CA SER A 40 -0.51 -30.13 -12.89
C SER A 40 -1.63 -31.12 -13.18
N SER A 41 -1.31 -32.42 -13.28
CA SER A 41 -2.30 -33.48 -13.41
C SER A 41 -3.00 -33.80 -12.07
N ALA A 42 -2.46 -33.29 -10.96
CA ALA A 42 -3.03 -33.49 -9.64
C ALA A 42 -4.24 -32.56 -9.43
N PRO A 43 -5.30 -33.04 -8.74
CA PRO A 43 -6.38 -32.15 -8.30
C PRO A 43 -5.81 -30.99 -7.48
N ILE A 44 -6.47 -29.83 -7.51
CA ILE A 44 -6.07 -28.64 -6.78
C ILE A 44 -6.13 -28.95 -5.28
N ALA A 45 -5.02 -29.45 -4.74
CA ALA A 45 -4.86 -29.71 -3.33
C ALA A 45 -4.65 -28.38 -2.61
N THR A 46 -5.29 -28.23 -1.44
CA THR A 46 -5.15 -27.06 -0.58
C THR A 46 -3.70 -26.77 -0.23
N ASP A 47 -2.86 -27.81 -0.15
CA ASP A 47 -1.45 -27.69 0.18
C ASP A 47 -0.63 -27.09 -0.97
N LEU A 48 -0.96 -27.40 -2.23
CA LEU A 48 -0.32 -26.76 -3.38
C LEU A 48 -0.56 -25.24 -3.39
N GLN A 49 -1.78 -24.80 -3.07
CA GLN A 49 -2.09 -23.37 -2.98
C GLN A 49 -1.33 -22.67 -1.84
N LYS A 50 -1.14 -23.36 -0.70
CA LYS A 50 -0.34 -22.83 0.40
C LYS A 50 1.11 -22.65 -0.01
N ASP A 51 1.68 -23.61 -0.72
CA ASP A 51 3.08 -23.53 -1.17
C ASP A 51 3.26 -22.47 -2.25
N GLN A 52 2.33 -22.36 -3.21
CA GLN A 52 2.28 -21.24 -4.16
C GLN A 52 2.18 -19.88 -3.45
N CYS A 53 1.39 -19.79 -2.38
CA CYS A 53 1.28 -18.57 -1.57
C CYS A 53 2.61 -18.23 -0.90
N LYS A 54 3.27 -19.22 -0.27
CA LYS A 54 4.60 -19.01 0.36
C LYS A 54 5.62 -18.50 -0.65
N VAL A 55 5.66 -19.09 -1.86
CA VAL A 55 6.56 -18.62 -2.94
C VAL A 55 6.30 -17.16 -3.28
N LEU A 56 5.02 -16.75 -3.37
CA LEU A 56 4.67 -15.36 -3.65
C LEU A 56 5.03 -14.40 -2.50
N LEU A 57 4.87 -14.81 -1.25
CA LEU A 57 5.25 -14.02 -0.08
C LEU A 57 6.77 -13.90 0.03
N GLU A 58 7.50 -14.98 -0.21
CA GLU A 58 8.97 -14.97 -0.25
C GLU A 58 9.47 -14.09 -1.40
N PHE A 59 8.78 -14.17 -2.55
CA PHE A 59 8.98 -13.28 -3.68
C PHE A 59 8.64 -11.81 -3.34
N MET A 60 7.71 -11.57 -2.42
CA MET A 60 7.42 -10.28 -1.77
C MET A 60 8.60 -9.74 -0.95
N GLU A 61 8.92 -10.51 0.09
CA GLU A 61 9.53 -9.97 1.31
C GLU A 61 11.05 -10.07 1.33
N HIS A 62 11.62 -11.09 0.68
CA HIS A 62 13.05 -11.35 0.73
C HIS A 62 13.84 -10.69 -0.40
N GLY A 63 13.22 -9.72 -1.08
CA GLY A 63 13.85 -8.96 -2.15
C GLY A 63 14.65 -7.76 -1.72
N PRO A 64 15.60 -7.33 -2.56
CA PRO A 64 16.15 -6.01 -2.44
C PRO A 64 15.11 -4.95 -2.83
N ILE A 65 15.15 -3.80 -2.18
CA ILE A 65 14.21 -2.70 -2.41
C ILE A 65 14.24 -2.17 -3.85
N GLY A 66 15.42 -2.15 -4.49
CA GLY A 66 15.57 -1.70 -5.87
C GLY A 66 14.80 -2.55 -6.89
N GLU A 67 14.50 -3.81 -6.55
CA GLU A 67 13.73 -4.72 -7.42
C GLU A 67 12.23 -4.68 -7.14
N PHE A 68 11.78 -4.07 -6.04
CA PHE A 68 10.41 -4.19 -5.55
C PHE A 68 9.35 -3.88 -6.61
N HIS A 69 9.46 -2.73 -7.30
CA HIS A 69 8.49 -2.35 -8.32
C HIS A 69 8.52 -3.28 -9.54
N ALA A 70 9.70 -3.75 -9.95
CA ALA A 70 9.83 -4.66 -11.08
C ALA A 70 9.25 -6.04 -10.75
N ARG A 71 9.49 -6.54 -9.54
CA ARG A 71 8.86 -7.76 -9.01
C ARG A 71 7.34 -7.65 -8.93
N TRP A 72 6.81 -6.54 -8.43
CA TRP A 72 5.38 -6.28 -8.45
C TRP A 72 4.80 -6.29 -9.88
N ARG A 73 5.49 -5.65 -10.83
CA ARG A 73 5.10 -5.65 -12.26
C ARG A 73 5.13 -7.05 -12.87
N LEU A 74 6.11 -7.88 -12.52
CA LEU A 74 6.14 -9.29 -12.94
C LEU A 74 4.92 -10.06 -12.45
N LEU A 75 4.49 -9.85 -11.20
CA LEU A 75 3.25 -10.45 -10.71
C LEU A 75 2.02 -9.92 -11.46
N ALA A 76 1.94 -8.61 -11.73
CA ALA A 76 0.85 -8.03 -12.50
C ALA A 76 0.77 -8.58 -13.93
N ALA A 77 1.93 -8.79 -14.57
CA ALA A 77 2.04 -9.46 -15.85
C ALA A 77 1.58 -10.93 -15.76
N LEU A 78 2.01 -11.66 -14.72
CA LEU A 78 1.57 -13.04 -14.46
C LEU A 78 0.05 -13.13 -14.27
N HIS A 79 -0.55 -12.23 -13.48
CA HIS A 79 -1.99 -12.18 -13.24
C HIS A 79 -2.77 -11.96 -14.55
N SER A 80 -2.24 -11.12 -15.44
CA SER A 80 -2.81 -10.87 -16.76
C SER A 80 -2.64 -12.07 -17.69
N ALA A 81 -1.44 -12.66 -17.72
CA ALA A 81 -1.13 -13.85 -18.51
C ALA A 81 -2.01 -15.05 -18.10
N LEU A 82 -2.19 -15.24 -16.79
CA LEU A 82 -3.07 -16.27 -16.24
C LEU A 82 -4.48 -16.15 -16.82
N ALA A 83 -5.01 -14.98 -17.17
CA ALA A 83 -6.35 -14.86 -17.75
C ALA A 83 -6.56 -15.69 -19.03
N ILE A 84 -5.51 -15.84 -19.83
CA ILE A 84 -5.56 -16.33 -21.21
C ILE A 84 -4.57 -17.48 -21.45
N TRP A 85 -3.88 -17.95 -20.42
CA TRP A 85 -2.78 -18.89 -20.60
C TRP A 85 -3.27 -20.24 -21.14
N PRO A 86 -2.76 -20.70 -22.30
CA PRO A 86 -3.19 -21.95 -22.91
C PRO A 86 -2.65 -23.15 -22.14
N GLY A 87 -3.36 -24.28 -22.21
CA GLY A 87 -2.91 -25.54 -21.62
C GLY A 87 -3.12 -25.69 -20.10
N LEU A 88 -3.63 -24.65 -19.42
CA LEU A 88 -4.05 -24.74 -18.02
C LEU A 88 -5.57 -24.95 -17.91
N PRO A 89 -6.03 -25.90 -17.07
CA PRO A 89 -7.45 -26.03 -16.71
C PRO A 89 -8.00 -24.71 -16.14
N ASP A 90 -9.25 -24.37 -16.49
CA ASP A 90 -9.89 -23.13 -16.04
C ASP A 90 -9.95 -23.02 -14.52
N THR A 91 -10.16 -24.13 -13.80
CA THR A 91 -10.18 -24.16 -12.34
C THR A 91 -8.82 -23.78 -11.74
N GLN A 92 -7.72 -24.31 -12.29
CA GLN A 92 -6.35 -23.97 -11.88
C GLN A 92 -6.05 -22.51 -12.18
N ARG A 93 -6.45 -22.05 -13.37
CA ARG A 93 -6.28 -20.67 -13.82
C ARG A 93 -6.97 -19.67 -12.88
N VAL A 94 -8.24 -19.89 -12.57
CA VAL A 94 -9.02 -19.02 -11.68
C VAL A 94 -8.44 -19.01 -10.27
N ALA A 95 -8.05 -20.18 -9.75
CA ALA A 95 -7.44 -20.30 -8.42
C ALA A 95 -6.09 -19.54 -8.34
N ALA A 96 -5.19 -19.79 -9.29
CA ALA A 96 -3.90 -19.11 -9.37
C ALA A 96 -4.07 -17.60 -9.54
N ARG A 97 -5.00 -17.18 -10.41
CA ARG A 97 -5.29 -15.76 -10.63
C ARG A 97 -5.79 -15.07 -9.37
N LYS A 98 -6.70 -15.71 -8.62
CA LYS A 98 -7.19 -15.18 -7.34
C LYS A 98 -6.05 -15.03 -6.33
N LEU A 99 -5.18 -16.03 -6.23
CA LEU A 99 -4.04 -16.00 -5.31
C LEU A 99 -3.05 -14.89 -5.66
N VAL A 100 -2.59 -14.83 -6.91
CA VAL A 100 -1.66 -13.81 -7.40
C VAL A 100 -2.28 -12.42 -7.29
N GLY A 101 -3.56 -12.27 -7.63
CA GLY A 101 -4.30 -11.01 -7.52
C GLY A 101 -4.35 -10.47 -6.09
N ASN A 102 -4.61 -11.33 -5.11
CA ASN A 102 -4.59 -10.95 -3.69
C ASN A 102 -3.21 -10.46 -3.24
N VAL A 103 -2.14 -11.13 -3.66
CA VAL A 103 -0.75 -10.74 -3.34
C VAL A 103 -0.40 -9.40 -3.98
N ILE A 104 -0.72 -9.19 -5.27
CA ILE A 104 -0.51 -7.91 -5.95
C ILE A 104 -1.22 -6.78 -5.23
N TRP A 105 -2.48 -7.00 -4.85
CA TRP A 105 -3.29 -6.00 -4.18
C TRP A 105 -2.73 -5.65 -2.80
N PHE A 106 -2.38 -6.67 -2.02
CA PHE A 106 -1.78 -6.49 -0.69
C PHE A 106 -0.45 -5.74 -0.76
N TYR A 107 0.52 -6.18 -1.56
CA TYR A 107 1.80 -5.48 -1.62
C TYR A 107 1.74 -4.16 -2.39
N GLY A 108 0.71 -3.96 -3.23
CA GLY A 108 0.46 -2.69 -3.91
C GLY A 108 0.26 -1.51 -2.94
N GLN A 109 -0.23 -1.77 -1.72
CA GLN A 109 -0.39 -0.73 -0.69
C GLN A 109 0.94 -0.13 -0.20
N PHE A 110 2.05 -0.85 -0.38
CA PHE A 110 3.38 -0.41 0.07
C PHE A 110 4.14 0.38 -1.00
N ILE A 111 3.62 0.47 -2.24
CA ILE A 111 4.25 1.24 -3.33
C ILE A 111 4.61 2.67 -2.90
N PRO A 112 3.68 3.47 -2.32
CA PRO A 112 4.01 4.83 -1.90
C PRO A 112 5.12 4.90 -0.84
N HIS A 113 5.14 3.94 0.08
CA HIS A 113 6.13 3.89 1.17
C HIS A 113 7.53 3.53 0.63
N VAL A 114 7.61 2.64 -0.36
CA VAL A 114 8.87 2.31 -1.03
C VAL A 114 9.36 3.49 -1.88
N ASP A 115 8.46 4.15 -2.61
CA ASP A 115 8.79 5.36 -3.39
C ASP A 115 9.32 6.48 -2.49
N GLU A 116 8.66 6.74 -1.36
CA GLU A 116 9.09 7.74 -0.37
C GLU A 116 10.46 7.40 0.22
N PHE A 117 10.67 6.16 0.65
CA PHE A 117 11.98 5.73 1.17
C PHE A 117 13.09 5.89 0.13
N LEU A 118 12.86 5.45 -1.11
CA LEU A 118 13.85 5.57 -2.19
C LEU A 118 14.15 7.04 -2.48
N PHE A 119 13.12 7.89 -2.51
CA PHE A 119 13.28 9.33 -2.70
C PHE A 119 14.10 9.97 -1.59
N ASP A 120 13.78 9.67 -0.33
CA ASP A 120 14.46 10.22 0.85
C ASP A 120 15.93 9.79 0.94
N GLN A 121 16.24 8.55 0.57
CA GLN A 121 17.61 8.05 0.50
C GLN A 121 18.39 8.64 -0.69
N GLN A 122 17.73 8.86 -1.82
CA GLN A 122 18.39 9.36 -3.03
C GLN A 122 18.65 10.88 -2.96
N LYS A 123 17.77 11.64 -2.32
CA LYS A 123 17.86 13.10 -2.17
C LYS A 123 19.22 13.59 -1.62
N PRO A 124 19.73 13.11 -0.46
CA PRO A 124 21.03 13.55 0.05
C PRO A 124 22.19 13.20 -0.87
N ILE A 125 22.10 12.11 -1.63
CA ILE A 125 23.12 11.70 -2.61
C ILE A 125 23.14 12.70 -3.78
N ARG A 126 21.96 13.04 -4.33
CA ARG A 126 21.85 14.01 -5.42
C ARG A 126 22.34 15.40 -5.00
N GLU A 127 21.99 15.84 -3.79
CA GLU A 127 22.48 17.12 -3.25
C GLU A 127 23.99 17.11 -3.02
N ALA A 128 24.56 16.01 -2.50
CA ALA A 128 26.01 15.87 -2.33
C ALA A 128 26.75 15.96 -3.67
N ILE A 129 26.23 15.31 -4.72
CA ILE A 129 26.79 15.38 -6.08
C ILE A 129 26.72 16.81 -6.62
N LYS A 130 25.57 17.48 -6.48
CA LYS A 130 25.37 18.86 -6.94
C LYS A 130 26.33 19.83 -6.25
N ASN A 131 26.46 19.73 -4.93
CA ASN A 131 27.38 20.54 -4.15
C ASN A 131 28.84 20.31 -4.58
N PHE A 132 29.23 19.05 -4.79
CA PHE A 132 30.57 18.72 -5.28
C PHE A 132 30.87 19.38 -6.64
N ILE A 133 29.94 19.31 -7.60
CA ILE A 133 30.09 19.97 -8.91
C ILE A 133 30.18 21.50 -8.77
N SER A 134 29.38 22.10 -7.89
CA SER A 134 29.39 23.56 -7.70
C SER A 134 30.71 24.07 -7.10
N ILE A 135 31.37 23.27 -6.26
CA ILE A 135 32.65 23.63 -5.64
C ILE A 135 33.81 23.43 -6.62
N MET A 136 33.67 22.49 -7.56
CA MET A 136 34.69 22.28 -8.57
C MET A 136 34.79 23.49 -9.50
N LYS A 137 35.82 24.29 -9.25
CA LYS A 137 36.26 25.34 -10.17
C LYS A 137 36.87 24.69 -11.39
N TRP A 138 36.11 24.67 -12.47
CA TRP A 138 36.65 24.27 -13.77
C TRP A 138 37.65 25.31 -14.27
N GLY A 139 37.55 26.59 -13.90
CA GLY A 139 38.29 27.71 -14.52
C GLY A 139 39.83 27.73 -14.49
N ASP A 140 40.53 27.04 -13.57
CA ASP A 140 42.00 27.19 -13.42
C ASP A 140 42.77 26.07 -14.14
N TYR A 141 42.58 25.95 -15.45
CA TYR A 141 43.26 24.97 -16.30
C TYR A 141 44.73 25.35 -16.59
N ILE A 142 45.54 25.57 -15.55
CA ILE A 142 46.93 26.04 -15.70
C ILE A 142 47.87 24.92 -16.21
N SER A 143 47.51 23.64 -15.99
CA SER A 143 48.30 22.47 -16.43
C SER A 143 47.43 21.25 -16.75
N PHE A 144 47.82 20.49 -17.78
CA PHE A 144 47.20 19.20 -18.14
C PHE A 144 47.12 18.23 -16.95
N TRP A 145 48.14 18.20 -16.10
CA TRP A 145 48.18 17.32 -14.94
C TRP A 145 47.12 17.65 -13.90
N THR A 146 46.89 18.94 -13.63
CA THR A 146 45.84 19.43 -12.72
C THR A 146 44.45 19.08 -13.25
N MET A 147 44.24 19.19 -14.57
CA MET A 147 42.99 18.76 -15.21
C MET A 147 42.77 17.25 -15.02
N LYS A 148 43.79 16.43 -15.29
CA LYS A 148 43.71 14.98 -15.13
C LYS A 148 43.36 14.58 -13.69
N GLU A 149 44.03 15.19 -12.71
CA GLU A 149 43.78 14.90 -11.29
C GLU A 149 42.34 15.28 -10.87
N ASN A 150 41.84 16.43 -11.35
CA ASN A 150 40.46 16.84 -11.12
C ASN A 150 39.45 15.84 -11.72
N VAL A 151 39.67 15.40 -12.95
CA VAL A 151 38.82 14.38 -13.61
C VAL A 151 38.85 13.06 -12.83
N ASP A 152 40.03 12.60 -12.41
CA ASP A 152 40.18 11.38 -11.61
C ASP A 152 39.47 11.51 -10.25
N ARG A 153 39.55 12.69 -9.61
CA ARG A 153 38.83 12.98 -8.37
C ARG A 153 37.32 12.94 -8.59
N CYS A 154 36.80 13.55 -9.67
CA CYS A 154 35.38 13.46 -10.03
C CYS A 154 34.94 12.00 -10.14
N LYS A 155 35.65 11.22 -10.96
CA LYS A 155 35.31 9.82 -11.23
C LYS A 155 35.22 9.01 -9.95
N ARG A 156 36.19 9.16 -9.04
CA ARG A 156 36.20 8.47 -7.74
C ARG A 156 35.01 8.89 -6.87
N THR A 157 34.71 10.19 -6.80
CA THR A 157 33.59 10.71 -5.99
C THR A 157 32.23 10.20 -6.51
N ILE A 158 31.99 10.25 -7.82
CA ILE A 158 30.75 9.74 -8.42
C ILE A 158 30.61 8.26 -8.18
N HIS A 159 31.66 7.48 -8.45
CA HIS A 159 31.63 6.05 -8.24
C HIS A 159 31.36 5.72 -6.77
N LYS A 160 31.90 6.48 -5.81
CA LYS A 160 31.55 6.34 -4.38
C LYS A 160 30.06 6.54 -4.14
N HIS A 161 29.46 7.62 -4.65
CA HIS A 161 28.03 7.90 -4.48
C HIS A 161 27.13 6.87 -5.16
N VAL A 162 27.48 6.42 -6.37
CA VAL A 162 26.77 5.35 -7.07
C VAL A 162 26.86 4.04 -6.28
N ARG A 163 28.03 3.68 -5.75
CA ARG A 163 28.19 2.49 -4.88
C ARG A 163 27.37 2.60 -3.59
N THR A 164 27.29 3.78 -2.99
CA THR A 164 26.41 4.01 -1.85
C THR A 164 24.95 3.77 -2.23
N TRP A 165 24.52 4.29 -3.37
CA TRP A 165 23.16 4.09 -3.88
C TRP A 165 22.85 2.63 -4.21
N GLU A 166 23.75 1.93 -4.93
CA GLU A 166 23.66 0.48 -5.17
C GLU A 166 23.56 -0.30 -3.85
N GLY A 167 24.30 0.12 -2.82
CA GLY A 167 24.24 -0.48 -1.49
C GLY A 167 22.85 -0.34 -0.85
N ILE A 168 22.21 0.82 -0.99
CA ILE A 168 20.84 1.07 -0.52
C ILE A 168 19.84 0.23 -1.31
N LEU A 169 19.96 0.20 -2.65
CA LEU A 169 19.07 -0.59 -3.51
C LEU A 169 19.10 -2.08 -3.19
N ARG A 170 20.22 -2.61 -2.68
CA ARG A 170 20.39 -4.01 -2.28
C ARG A 170 19.82 -4.35 -0.89
N GLN A 171 19.41 -3.35 -0.11
CA GLN A 171 18.83 -3.59 1.21
C GLN A 171 17.49 -4.32 1.08
N SER A 172 17.17 -5.16 2.07
CA SER A 172 15.87 -5.85 2.10
C SER A 172 14.72 -4.84 2.18
N VAL A 173 13.64 -5.11 1.44
CA VAL A 173 12.40 -4.31 1.48
C VAL A 173 11.58 -4.53 2.76
N LYS A 174 11.77 -5.68 3.43
CA LYS A 174 10.96 -6.11 4.59
C LYS A 174 10.83 -5.07 5.71
N PRO A 175 11.89 -4.34 6.13
CA PRO A 175 11.77 -3.32 7.18
C PRO A 175 10.79 -2.20 6.85
N ILE A 176 10.57 -1.89 5.57
CA ILE A 176 9.61 -0.86 5.14
C ILE A 176 8.19 -1.35 5.38
N PHE A 177 7.90 -2.62 5.10
CA PHE A 177 6.60 -3.21 5.40
C PHE A 177 6.33 -3.18 6.90
N GLU A 178 7.30 -3.59 7.72
CA GLU A 178 7.17 -3.58 9.18
C GLU A 178 7.01 -2.17 9.77
N ALA A 179 7.68 -1.17 9.19
CA ALA A 179 7.53 0.22 9.59
C ALA A 179 6.16 0.80 9.19
N SER A 180 5.66 0.45 7.99
CA SER A 180 4.36 0.92 7.50
C SER A 180 3.17 0.30 8.24
N VAL A 181 3.29 -0.93 8.77
CA VAL A 181 2.24 -1.55 9.60
C VAL A 181 2.10 -0.83 10.96
N LYS A 182 3.12 -0.08 11.39
CA LYS A 182 3.02 0.86 12.52
C LYS A 182 2.35 2.16 12.04
N THR A 183 1.15 2.07 11.46
CA THR A 183 0.42 3.25 11.01
C THR A 183 0.04 4.14 12.19
N SER A 184 0.57 5.36 12.13
CA SER A 184 -0.07 6.57 12.64
C SER A 184 -1.50 6.67 12.12
N ILE A 185 -2.40 7.23 12.94
CA ILE A 185 -3.87 7.31 12.76
C ILE A 185 -4.29 8.31 11.66
N ASP A 186 -3.36 8.74 10.81
CA ASP A 186 -3.46 9.97 10.03
C ASP A 186 -3.95 9.79 8.58
N VAL A 187 -4.07 8.55 8.07
CA VAL A 187 -4.56 8.33 6.70
C VAL A 187 -6.09 8.18 6.70
N PRO A 188 -6.85 9.12 6.11
CA PRO A 188 -8.29 8.93 5.93
C PRO A 188 -8.55 7.76 4.98
N ILE A 189 -9.52 6.92 5.35
CA ILE A 189 -10.00 5.81 4.52
C ILE A 189 -10.49 6.37 3.17
N SER A 190 -10.04 5.79 2.06
CA SER A 190 -10.40 6.23 0.70
C SER A 190 -11.92 6.24 0.49
N ASP A 191 -12.46 7.42 0.17
CA ASP A 191 -13.89 7.73 0.00
C ASP A 191 -14.49 7.21 -1.33
N ALA A 192 -13.77 6.42 -2.12
CA ALA A 192 -14.23 5.99 -3.45
C ALA A 192 -15.48 5.08 -3.39
N ALA A 193 -15.50 4.09 -2.48
CA ALA A 193 -16.66 3.23 -2.28
C ALA A 193 -17.84 4.00 -1.64
N LEU A 194 -17.54 5.03 -0.86
CA LEU A 194 -18.52 5.89 -0.19
C LEU A 194 -19.14 6.90 -1.15
N SER A 195 -18.38 7.36 -2.14
CA SER A 195 -18.88 8.18 -3.25
C SER A 195 -19.85 7.38 -4.14
N ALA A 196 -19.58 6.09 -4.35
CA ALA A 196 -20.49 5.18 -5.05
C ALA A 196 -21.77 4.88 -4.22
N LEU A 197 -21.67 4.74 -2.90
CA LEU A 197 -22.84 4.55 -2.03
C LEU A 197 -23.64 5.85 -1.84
N GLY A 198 -22.94 6.99 -1.77
CA GLY A 198 -23.52 8.33 -1.70
C GLY A 198 -24.26 8.70 -2.98
N THR A 199 -23.74 8.35 -4.15
CA THR A 199 -24.46 8.49 -5.43
C THR A 199 -25.72 7.62 -5.49
N VAL A 200 -25.71 6.40 -4.94
CA VAL A 200 -26.92 5.55 -4.80
C VAL A 200 -27.95 6.16 -3.83
N GLN A 201 -27.50 6.84 -2.76
CA GLN A 201 -28.40 7.55 -1.83
C GLN A 201 -28.93 8.88 -2.39
N MET A 202 -28.12 9.65 -3.12
CA MET A 202 -28.53 10.90 -3.77
C MET A 202 -29.40 10.67 -5.01
N ALA A 203 -29.30 9.48 -5.63
CA ALA A 203 -30.25 9.01 -6.65
C ALA A 203 -31.68 8.80 -6.12
N ASN A 204 -31.91 8.97 -4.80
CA ASN A 204 -33.25 9.08 -4.21
C ASN A 204 -33.98 10.36 -4.66
N GLY A 205 -33.27 11.39 -5.17
CA GLY A 205 -33.86 12.64 -5.68
C GLY A 205 -33.98 12.71 -7.21
N GLN A 206 -32.98 12.21 -7.94
CA GLN A 206 -33.02 12.10 -9.40
C GLN A 206 -33.12 10.62 -9.75
N GLY A 207 -34.34 10.15 -10.02
CA GLY A 207 -34.61 8.73 -10.19
C GLY A 207 -33.60 8.08 -11.13
N CYS A 208 -32.98 6.97 -10.70
CA CYS A 208 -31.90 6.30 -11.42
C CYS A 208 -32.19 6.27 -12.92
N ALA A 209 -31.41 7.04 -13.70
CA ALA A 209 -31.54 7.13 -15.16
C ALA A 209 -31.42 5.75 -15.84
N ILE A 210 -30.85 4.78 -15.12
CA ILE A 210 -30.75 3.35 -15.47
C ILE A 210 -32.11 2.72 -15.84
N PHE A 211 -33.22 3.24 -15.31
CA PHE A 211 -34.57 2.69 -15.53
C PHE A 211 -35.49 3.56 -16.38
N GLN A 212 -34.97 4.63 -17.00
CA GLN A 212 -35.74 5.40 -17.98
C GLN A 212 -35.59 4.74 -19.35
N LEU A 213 -36.72 4.30 -19.91
CA LEU A 213 -36.76 3.85 -21.29
C LEU A 213 -36.45 5.05 -22.20
N SER A 214 -35.53 4.90 -23.17
CA SER A 214 -35.14 6.04 -24.03
C SER A 214 -36.38 6.63 -24.72
N THR A 215 -36.34 7.94 -24.98
CA THR A 215 -37.43 8.69 -25.60
C THR A 215 -37.83 8.10 -26.94
N GLU A 216 -36.87 7.54 -27.68
CA GLU A 216 -37.06 6.86 -28.97
C GLU A 216 -37.81 5.55 -28.79
N LEU A 217 -37.48 4.77 -27.76
CA LEU A 217 -38.16 3.51 -27.44
C LEU A 217 -39.57 3.75 -26.88
N GLN A 218 -39.79 4.82 -26.12
CA GLN A 218 -41.12 5.21 -25.65
C GLN A 218 -42.02 5.65 -26.81
N LYS A 219 -41.47 6.42 -27.76
CA LYS A 219 -42.16 6.83 -28.97
C LYS A 219 -42.48 5.62 -29.86
N TRP A 220 -41.51 4.74 -30.07
CA TRP A 220 -41.70 3.48 -30.81
C TRP A 220 -42.77 2.58 -30.19
N LEU A 221 -42.79 2.41 -28.86
CA LEU A 221 -43.83 1.64 -28.18
C LEU A 221 -45.23 2.26 -28.31
N SER A 222 -45.31 3.59 -28.40
CA SER A 222 -46.58 4.32 -28.56
C SER A 222 -47.10 4.25 -30.00
N GLU A 223 -46.20 4.26 -30.99
CA GLU A 223 -46.50 4.12 -32.41
C GLU A 223 -46.90 2.67 -32.78
N MET A 224 -46.24 1.68 -32.18
CA MET A 224 -46.52 0.25 -32.39
C MET A 224 -47.82 -0.24 -31.74
N GLY A 225 -48.47 0.57 -30.89
CA GLY A 225 -49.75 0.22 -30.26
C GLY A 225 -50.92 0.09 -31.25
N GLY A 226 -50.76 0.58 -32.48
CA GLY A 226 -51.75 0.49 -33.56
C GLY A 226 -51.59 -0.74 -34.49
N GLU A 227 -50.46 -1.44 -34.46
CA GLU A 227 -50.23 -2.60 -35.33
C GLU A 227 -50.29 -3.95 -34.58
N ARG A 228 -50.71 -4.98 -35.32
CA ARG A 228 -51.24 -6.25 -34.82
C ARG A 228 -50.31 -6.95 -33.81
N GLU A 229 -50.93 -7.37 -32.70
CA GLU A 229 -50.48 -8.37 -31.72
C GLU A 229 -48.99 -8.42 -31.35
N LEU A 230 -48.51 -7.38 -30.69
CA LEU A 230 -47.27 -7.45 -29.91
C LEU A 230 -47.33 -8.57 -28.85
N PRO A 231 -46.24 -9.35 -28.66
CA PRO A 231 -46.09 -10.31 -27.57
C PRO A 231 -46.41 -9.67 -26.21
N ILE A 232 -47.13 -10.41 -25.36
CA ILE A 232 -47.64 -9.92 -24.07
C ILE A 232 -46.53 -9.33 -23.16
N ASN A 233 -45.30 -9.81 -23.30
CA ASN A 233 -44.14 -9.33 -22.54
C ASN A 233 -43.74 -7.89 -22.89
N ILE A 234 -43.84 -7.51 -24.18
CA ILE A 234 -43.50 -6.16 -24.66
C ILE A 234 -44.56 -5.16 -24.22
N ARG A 235 -45.84 -5.56 -24.27
CA ARG A 235 -46.97 -4.74 -23.75
C ARG A 235 -46.89 -4.50 -22.25
N ARG A 236 -46.36 -5.48 -21.48
CA ARG A 236 -46.24 -5.39 -20.02
C ARG A 236 -44.97 -4.69 -19.56
N LEU A 237 -43.99 -4.47 -20.44
CA LEU A 237 -42.69 -3.90 -20.11
C LEU A 237 -42.78 -2.54 -19.38
N PRO A 238 -43.63 -1.56 -19.79
CA PRO A 238 -43.74 -0.28 -19.08
C PRO A 238 -44.24 -0.46 -17.63
N VAL A 239 -45.17 -1.40 -17.42
CA VAL A 239 -45.71 -1.73 -16.09
C VAL A 239 -44.67 -2.46 -15.24
N LEU A 240 -43.92 -3.39 -15.83
CA LEU A 240 -42.85 -4.12 -15.16
C LEU A 240 -41.70 -3.20 -14.76
N ILE A 241 -41.28 -2.26 -15.62
CA ILE A 241 -40.28 -1.24 -15.29
C ILE A 241 -40.76 -0.38 -14.13
N LYS A 242 -42.03 0.07 -14.14
CA LYS A 242 -42.61 0.86 -13.04
C LYS A 242 -42.63 0.07 -11.72
N ARG A 243 -43.02 -1.21 -11.75
CA ARG A 243 -43.04 -2.09 -10.57
C ARG A 243 -41.64 -2.41 -10.06
N PHE A 244 -40.70 -2.71 -10.96
CA PHE A 244 -39.31 -2.97 -10.63
C PHE A 244 -38.66 -1.75 -10.00
N LYS A 245 -38.88 -0.55 -10.56
CA LYS A 245 -38.47 0.73 -9.97
C LYS A 245 -39.01 0.89 -8.54
N SER A 246 -40.29 0.60 -8.31
CA SER A 246 -40.89 0.63 -6.98
C SER A 246 -40.22 -0.36 -6.01
N HIS A 247 -39.92 -1.57 -6.47
CA HIS A 247 -39.28 -2.60 -5.65
C HIS A 247 -37.83 -2.24 -5.32
N VAL A 248 -37.06 -1.75 -6.29
CA VAL A 248 -35.69 -1.26 -6.09
C VAL A 248 -35.67 -0.07 -5.12
N SER A 249 -36.61 0.88 -5.25
CA SER A 249 -36.75 1.98 -4.28
C SER A 249 -37.13 1.50 -2.88
N GLN A 250 -37.95 0.45 -2.76
CA GLN A 250 -38.29 -0.15 -1.48
C GLN A 250 -37.09 -0.87 -0.85
N ILE A 251 -36.32 -1.62 -1.64
CA ILE A 251 -35.08 -2.27 -1.18
C ILE A 251 -34.07 -1.19 -0.75
N ALA A 252 -33.87 -0.14 -1.55
CA ALA A 252 -32.98 0.96 -1.20
C ALA A 252 -33.39 1.71 0.09
N ARG A 253 -34.70 1.76 0.42
CA ARG A 253 -35.19 2.45 1.63
C ARG A 253 -35.27 1.55 2.87
N LYS A 254 -35.56 0.26 2.69
CA LYS A 254 -35.85 -0.68 3.78
C LYS A 254 -34.76 -1.73 3.99
N ALA A 255 -33.73 -1.79 3.13
CA ALA A 255 -32.69 -2.79 3.28
C ALA A 255 -31.86 -2.51 4.55
N PRO A 256 -31.84 -3.43 5.53
CA PRO A 256 -31.10 -3.25 6.78
C PRO A 256 -29.59 -3.17 6.54
N CYS A 257 -29.08 -3.72 5.43
CA CYS A 257 -27.67 -3.62 5.08
C CYS A 257 -27.20 -2.17 4.89
N LEU A 258 -28.05 -1.27 4.37
CA LEU A 258 -27.69 0.14 4.21
C LEU A 258 -27.60 0.84 5.57
N SER A 259 -28.52 0.55 6.49
CA SER A 259 -28.43 1.06 7.87
C SER A 259 -27.23 0.48 8.61
N TRP A 260 -26.89 -0.80 8.42
CA TRP A 260 -25.71 -1.41 9.04
C TRP A 260 -24.41 -0.81 8.53
N VAL A 261 -24.29 -0.57 7.22
CA VAL A 261 -23.12 0.09 6.63
C VAL A 261 -22.96 1.51 7.19
N GLN A 262 -24.05 2.27 7.34
CA GLN A 262 -24.01 3.60 7.95
C GLN A 262 -23.64 3.54 9.44
N GLN A 263 -24.20 2.60 10.20
CA GLN A 263 -23.89 2.43 11.63
C GLN A 263 -22.43 2.01 11.86
N ILE A 264 -21.91 1.07 11.07
CA ILE A 264 -20.51 0.65 11.16
C ILE A 264 -19.59 1.83 10.87
N ARG A 265 -19.91 2.67 9.87
CA ARG A 265 -19.15 3.89 9.58
C ARG A 265 -19.21 4.89 10.73
N ALA A 266 -20.39 5.18 11.26
CA ALA A 266 -20.54 6.12 12.39
C ALA A 266 -19.73 5.63 13.59
N CYS A 267 -19.88 4.35 13.93
CA CYS A 267 -19.10 3.71 14.99
C CYS A 267 -17.60 3.80 14.72
N LEU A 268 -17.12 3.44 13.52
CA LEU A 268 -15.70 3.54 13.16
C LEU A 268 -15.17 4.98 13.26
N GLY A 269 -15.96 5.97 12.81
CA GLY A 269 -15.63 7.38 12.94
C GLY A 269 -15.50 7.83 14.39
N ASP A 270 -16.44 7.43 15.25
CA ASP A 270 -16.39 7.70 16.69
C ASP A 270 -15.19 7.04 17.36
N TRP A 271 -14.89 5.78 17.00
CA TRP A 271 -13.71 5.06 17.47
C TRP A 271 -12.43 5.77 17.06
N MET A 272 -12.30 6.18 15.80
CA MET A 272 -11.14 6.93 15.32
C MET A 272 -10.95 8.25 16.08
N LEU A 273 -12.04 9.00 16.33
CA LEU A 273 -11.98 10.24 17.11
C LEU A 273 -11.48 9.98 18.54
N ARG A 274 -12.03 8.96 19.21
CA ARG A 274 -11.61 8.58 20.57
C ARG A 274 -10.16 8.13 20.63
N VAL A 275 -9.71 7.35 19.64
CA VAL A 275 -8.31 6.89 19.56
C VAL A 275 -7.35 8.06 19.32
N ARG A 276 -7.71 9.04 18.48
CA ARG A 276 -6.91 10.27 18.32
C ARG A 276 -6.86 11.09 19.59
N GLU A 277 -7.98 11.25 20.28
CA GLU A 277 -8.04 12.01 21.53
C GLU A 277 -7.23 11.34 22.64
N LEU A 278 -7.29 10.01 22.73
CA LEU A 278 -6.46 9.22 23.63
C LEU A 278 -4.98 9.40 23.29
N SER A 279 -4.60 9.27 22.02
CA SER A 279 -3.21 9.44 21.56
C SER A 279 -2.67 10.84 21.88
N ARG A 280 -3.47 11.88 21.65
CA ARG A 280 -3.15 13.27 22.00
C ARG A 280 -2.96 13.44 23.50
N SER A 281 -3.86 12.88 24.30
CA SER A 281 -3.78 12.94 25.77
C SER A 281 -2.55 12.21 26.31
N THR A 282 -2.20 11.04 25.76
CA THR A 282 -0.98 10.31 26.11
C THR A 282 0.27 11.11 25.76
N GLN A 283 0.34 11.68 24.56
CA GLN A 283 1.46 12.55 24.17
C GLN A 283 1.59 13.78 25.08
N GLN A 284 0.47 14.36 25.54
CA GLN A 284 0.50 15.45 26.51
C GLN A 284 1.06 15.00 27.87
N LEU A 285 0.67 13.82 28.36
CA LEU A 285 1.22 13.25 29.60
C LEU A 285 2.71 12.92 29.49
N ASP A 286 3.18 12.48 28.32
CA ASP A 286 4.61 12.21 28.09
C ASP A 286 5.46 13.50 28.02
N LEU A 287 4.85 14.62 27.64
CA LEU A 287 5.49 15.94 27.55
C LEU A 287 5.43 16.73 28.87
N GLU A 288 4.45 16.45 29.73
CA GLU A 288 4.29 17.13 31.02
C GLU A 288 5.21 16.46 32.06
N PRO A 289 6.23 17.15 32.60
CA PRO A 289 7.08 16.56 33.62
C PRO A 289 6.23 16.21 34.84
N PRO A 290 6.46 15.04 35.48
CA PRO A 290 5.68 14.64 36.65
C PRO A 290 5.71 15.74 37.70
N SER A 291 4.55 16.06 38.26
CA SER A 291 4.42 17.12 39.28
C SER A 291 5.44 16.91 40.40
N GLN A 292 6.05 17.99 40.88
CA GLN A 292 7.09 17.89 41.93
C GLN A 292 6.59 17.15 43.18
N SER A 293 5.28 17.19 43.45
CA SER A 293 4.62 16.39 44.50
C SER A 293 4.64 14.89 44.20
N ALA A 294 4.45 14.46 42.96
CA ALA A 294 4.53 13.04 42.57
C ALA A 294 5.98 12.53 42.62
N LEU A 295 6.94 13.33 42.15
CA LEU A 295 8.36 13.00 42.24
C LEU A 295 8.84 12.88 43.70
N THR A 296 8.40 13.78 44.58
CA THR A 296 8.74 13.73 46.02
C THR A 296 8.09 12.55 46.74
N LEU A 297 6.90 12.10 46.31
CA LEU A 297 6.23 10.90 46.82
C LEU A 297 7.00 9.62 46.43
N VAL A 298 7.38 9.49 45.16
CA VAL A 298 8.19 8.35 44.67
C VAL A 298 9.59 8.34 45.30
N LEU A 299 10.21 9.50 45.49
CA LEU A 299 11.50 9.60 46.18
C LEU A 299 11.40 9.22 47.66
N LYS A 300 10.32 9.61 48.35
CA LYS A 300 10.05 9.17 49.74
C LYS A 300 9.83 7.66 49.82
N GLU A 301 9.11 7.09 48.85
CA GLU A 301 8.84 5.65 48.79
C GLU A 301 10.12 4.85 48.53
N LYS A 302 10.96 5.31 47.60
CA LYS A 302 12.31 4.74 47.36
C LYS A 302 13.24 4.87 48.57
N GLN A 303 13.19 5.98 49.30
CA GLN A 303 13.99 6.19 50.52
C GLN A 303 13.48 5.37 51.71
N GLY A 304 12.17 5.11 51.80
CA GLY A 304 11.56 4.27 52.83
C GLY A 304 11.90 2.78 52.72
N VAL A 305 12.24 2.30 51.52
CA VAL A 305 12.59 0.89 51.26
C VAL A 305 14.07 0.58 51.56
N SER A 306 14.88 1.58 51.93
CA SER A 306 16.33 1.45 52.14
C SER A 306 16.76 1.56 53.61
N GLN A 307 16.01 1.01 54.56
CA GLN A 307 16.52 0.73 55.92
C GLN A 307 16.78 -0.78 56.07
N PRO A 308 18.01 -1.21 56.40
CA PRO A 308 18.32 -2.62 56.60
C PRO A 308 17.74 -3.07 57.93
N SER A 309 16.92 -4.12 57.88
CA SER A 309 16.47 -4.87 59.05
C SER A 309 17.68 -5.39 59.85
N LYS A 310 18.08 -4.65 60.90
CA LYS A 310 18.94 -5.20 61.96
C LYS A 310 18.07 -6.03 62.89
N GLY A 311 18.35 -7.33 62.91
CA GLY A 311 17.70 -8.27 63.81
C GLY A 311 17.91 -7.91 65.28
N LYS A 312 16.91 -8.25 66.09
CA LYS A 312 17.07 -8.63 67.49
C LYS A 312 16.11 -9.76 67.81
N PHE A 313 16.70 -10.89 68.14
CA PHE A 313 16.14 -11.97 68.95
C PHE A 313 15.56 -11.41 70.26
N ALA A 314 14.35 -11.83 70.62
CA ALA A 314 13.95 -12.11 72.00
C ALA A 314 12.76 -13.07 72.01
N LYS A 315 12.79 -13.97 72.99
CA LYS A 315 12.09 -15.24 73.19
C LYS A 315 10.95 -15.05 74.21
N ILE A 316 10.06 -16.06 74.34
CA ILE A 316 9.32 -16.47 75.57
C ILE A 316 8.11 -15.57 75.93
N ASP A 317 6.90 -15.99 76.36
CA ASP A 317 6.16 -17.25 76.63
C ASP A 317 4.65 -16.81 76.75
N GLU A 318 3.67 -17.54 76.20
CA GLU A 318 2.77 -18.52 76.86
C GLU A 318 1.55 -17.91 77.63
N VAL A 319 0.39 -18.59 77.48
CA VAL A 319 -0.89 -18.50 78.24
C VAL A 319 -1.82 -17.31 77.83
N GLU A 320 -3.07 -17.47 77.40
CA GLU A 320 -4.14 -18.47 77.59
C GLU A 320 -5.01 -18.57 76.32
#